data_AF-A0AAP3XPE9-F1
#
_entry.id   AF-A0AAP3XPE9-F1
#
_cell.length_a   1.000
_cell.length_b   1.000
_cell.length_c   1.000
_cell.angle_alpha   90.00
_cell.angle_beta   90.00
_cell.angle_gamma   90.00
#
_symmetry.space_group_name_H-M   'P 1'
#
loop_
_entity.id
_entity.type
_entity.pdbx_description
1 polymer ?
#
loop_
_entity_poly.entity_id
_entity_poly.type
_entity_poly.pdbx_seq_one_letter_code
_entity_poly.pdbx_strand_id
1 'polypeptide(L)'
;MARPYSLDLRQRAEVLLDAGESIRTMGAALEVAPSTVPEWARLRRKTGGLAPGRMGGHVPRRIRDGHGAWLLERLATPFTLRQLVAELAGRGLRLAWRTVWTFVHEARLSFKKKR
;
A
#
# COMPACT_ATOMS: atom_id res chain seq x y z
N MET A 1 5.70 -4.61 -16.48
CA MET A 1 5.87 -3.15 -16.27
C MET A 1 5.43 -2.80 -14.86
N ALA A 2 6.31 -2.23 -14.03
CA ALA A 2 6.01 -1.96 -12.63
C ALA A 2 5.42 -0.57 -12.37
N ARG A 3 5.55 0.40 -13.29
CA ARG A 3 5.04 1.77 -13.15
C ARG A 3 3.74 1.95 -13.96
N PRO A 4 2.70 2.61 -13.42
CA PRO A 4 1.51 2.92 -14.20
C PRO A 4 1.82 3.99 -15.24
N TYR A 5 1.09 3.96 -16.36
CA TYR A 5 1.04 5.06 -17.31
C TYR A 5 0.60 6.38 -16.63
N SER A 6 1.13 7.49 -17.14
CA SER A 6 0.85 8.85 -16.64
C SER A 6 -0.64 9.19 -16.70
N LEU A 7 -1.06 10.14 -15.86
CA LEU A 7 -2.45 10.60 -15.85
C LEU A 7 -2.82 11.28 -17.18
N ASP A 8 -1.90 12.07 -17.73
CA ASP A 8 -2.04 12.72 -19.04
C ASP A 8 -2.38 11.71 -20.15
N LEU A 9 -1.64 10.59 -20.23
CA LEU A 9 -1.88 9.57 -21.25
C LEU A 9 -3.27 8.93 -21.10
N ARG A 10 -3.73 8.74 -19.86
CA ARG A 10 -5.06 8.21 -19.58
C ARG A 10 -6.16 9.21 -19.94
N GLN A 11 -5.93 10.49 -19.69
CA GLN A 11 -6.87 11.57 -20.04
C GLN A 11 -6.99 11.70 -21.56
N ARG A 12 -5.89 11.61 -22.31
CA ARG A 12 -5.90 11.59 -23.78
C ARG A 12 -6.70 10.40 -24.33
N ALA A 13 -6.61 9.23 -23.69
CA ALA A 13 -7.43 8.08 -24.07
C ALA A 13 -8.91 8.28 -23.77
N GLU A 14 -9.27 8.98 -22.69
CA GLU A 14 -10.65 9.33 -22.38
C GLU A 14 -11.24 10.27 -23.43
N VAL A 15 -10.49 11.29 -23.87
CA VAL A 15 -10.93 12.20 -24.93
C VAL A 15 -11.23 11.42 -26.23
N LEU A 16 -10.38 10.46 -26.60
CA LEU A 16 -10.60 9.63 -27.79
C LEU A 16 -11.78 8.66 -27.63
N LEU A 17 -11.99 8.12 -26.43
CA LEU A 17 -13.15 7.30 -26.10
C LEU A 17 -14.45 8.09 -26.21
N ASP A 18 -14.48 9.31 -25.70
CA ASP A 18 -15.65 10.20 -25.76
C ASP A 18 -15.93 10.65 -27.20
N ALA A 19 -14.90 10.73 -28.05
CA ALA A 19 -15.04 10.96 -29.49
C ALA A 19 -15.53 9.73 -30.28
N GLY A 20 -15.67 8.56 -29.64
CA GLY A 20 -16.16 7.33 -30.28
C GLY A 20 -15.11 6.57 -31.11
N GLU A 21 -13.82 6.83 -30.89
CA GLU A 21 -12.75 6.18 -31.63
C GLU A 21 -12.65 4.68 -31.35
N SER A 22 -12.15 3.92 -32.32
CA SER A 22 -11.96 2.47 -32.15
C SER A 22 -10.79 2.17 -31.20
N ILE A 23 -10.91 1.12 -30.39
CA ILE A 23 -9.85 0.71 -29.43
C ILE A 23 -8.50 0.48 -30.13
N ARG A 24 -8.52 -0.06 -31.35
CA ARG A 24 -7.30 -0.31 -32.14
C ARG A 24 -6.66 1.00 -32.60
N THR A 25 -7.45 1.96 -33.07
CA THR A 25 -6.98 3.30 -33.45
C THR A 25 -6.37 4.02 -32.25
N MET A 26 -7.03 3.98 -31.09
CA MET A 26 -6.54 4.59 -29.86
C MET A 26 -5.21 3.99 -29.38
N GLY A 27 -5.10 2.66 -29.40
CA GLY A 27 -3.86 1.97 -29.05
C GLY A 27 -2.68 2.37 -29.93
N ALA A 28 -2.92 2.51 -31.24
CA ALA A 28 -1.91 3.00 -32.18
C ALA A 28 -1.55 4.47 -31.93
N ALA A 29 -2.54 5.35 -31.77
CA ALA A 29 -2.33 6.79 -31.59
C ALA A 29 -1.61 7.16 -30.28
N LEU A 30 -1.80 6.35 -29.24
CA LEU A 30 -1.21 6.56 -27.91
C LEU A 30 0.00 5.65 -27.62
N GLU A 31 0.40 4.83 -28.60
CA GLU A 31 1.48 3.85 -28.47
C GLU A 31 1.32 2.92 -27.24
N VAL A 32 0.09 2.49 -26.98
CA VAL A 32 -0.25 1.56 -25.90
C VAL A 32 -0.90 0.28 -26.43
N ALA A 33 -0.77 -0.80 -25.67
CA ALA A 33 -1.47 -2.04 -25.99
C ALA A 33 -3.00 -1.78 -26.03
N PRO A 34 -3.73 -2.24 -27.08
CA PRO A 34 -5.18 -1.98 -27.23
C PRO A 34 -6.02 -2.40 -26.02
N SER A 35 -5.60 -3.44 -25.29
CA SER A 35 -6.25 -3.90 -24.06
C SER A 35 -6.18 -2.91 -22.89
N THR A 36 -5.31 -1.91 -22.94
CA THR A 36 -5.11 -0.94 -21.86
C THR A 36 -6.22 0.11 -21.80
N VAL A 37 -6.71 0.54 -22.96
CA VAL A 37 -7.75 1.56 -23.09
C VAL A 37 -9.08 1.16 -22.41
N PRO A 38 -9.65 -0.04 -22.64
CA PRO A 38 -10.89 -0.44 -21.95
C PRO A 38 -10.70 -0.62 -20.44
N GLU A 39 -9.50 -0.94 -19.96
CA GLU A 39 -9.21 -1.01 -18.52
C GLU A 39 -9.27 0.37 -17.85
N TRP A 40 -8.84 1.45 -18.53
CA TRP A 40 -8.99 2.82 -18.02
C TRP A 40 -10.45 3.26 -17.99
N ALA A 41 -11.24 2.93 -19.02
CA ALA A 41 -12.69 3.18 -19.01
C ALA A 41 -13.40 2.42 -17.89
N ARG A 42 -13.01 1.16 -17.66
CA ARG A 42 -13.50 0.35 -16.55
C ARG A 42 -13.14 0.96 -15.19
N LEU A 43 -11.89 1.42 -15.03
CA LEU A 43 -11.45 2.09 -13.81
C LEU A 43 -12.29 3.34 -13.53
N ARG A 44 -12.46 4.22 -14.52
CA ARG A 44 -13.29 5.43 -14.41
C ARG A 44 -14.71 5.12 -13.97
N ARG A 45 -15.36 4.12 -14.57
CA ARG A 45 -16.71 3.68 -14.15
C ARG A 45 -16.76 3.18 -12.70
N LYS A 46 -15.68 2.56 -12.22
CA LYS A 46 -15.59 2.00 -10.87
C LYS A 46 -15.27 3.03 -9.80
N THR A 47 -14.36 3.97 -10.08
CA THR A 47 -13.79 4.88 -9.07
C THR A 47 -14.14 6.36 -9.30
N GLY A 48 -14.75 6.70 -10.43
CA GLY A 48 -15.01 8.08 -10.84
C GLY A 48 -13.81 8.83 -11.39
N GLY A 49 -12.64 8.19 -11.54
CA GLY A 49 -11.42 8.85 -12.00
C GLY A 49 -10.42 7.94 -12.68
N LEU A 50 -9.38 8.53 -13.25
CA LEU A 50 -8.34 7.84 -14.02
C LEU A 50 -7.06 7.58 -13.24
N ALA A 51 -6.94 8.12 -12.03
CA ALA A 51 -5.75 7.95 -11.21
C ALA A 51 -5.47 6.47 -10.95
N PRO A 52 -4.22 6.00 -11.16
CA PRO A 52 -3.87 4.63 -10.81
C PRO A 52 -4.14 4.36 -9.34
N GLY A 53 -4.61 3.15 -9.03
CA GLY A 53 -4.69 2.70 -7.65
C GLY A 53 -3.31 2.68 -6.98
N ARG A 54 -3.31 2.67 -5.64
CA ARG A 54 -2.08 2.53 -4.85
C ARG A 54 -1.34 1.26 -5.26
N MET A 55 -0.13 1.41 -5.79
CA MET A 55 0.75 0.29 -6.03
C MET A 55 1.64 0.02 -4.83
N GLY A 56 1.72 -1.25 -4.44
CA GLY A 56 2.51 -1.67 -3.28
C GLY A 56 1.92 -1.21 -1.94
N GLY A 57 2.52 -1.67 -0.85
CA GLY A 57 2.12 -1.26 0.51
C GLY A 57 0.75 -1.77 0.97
N HIS A 58 0.17 -2.77 0.28
CA HIS A 58 -1.05 -3.44 0.72
C HIS A 58 -0.78 -4.60 1.70
N VAL A 59 0.46 -4.76 2.18
CA VAL A 59 0.76 -5.84 3.15
C VAL A 59 0.20 -5.44 4.50
N PRO A 60 -0.79 -6.18 5.03
CA PRO A 60 -1.33 -5.88 6.33
C PRO A 60 -0.26 -6.08 7.41
N ARG A 61 -0.12 -5.11 8.32
CA ARG A 61 0.74 -5.29 9.50
C ARG A 61 0.31 -6.54 10.28
N ARG A 62 1.26 -7.30 10.80
CA ARG A 62 0.94 -8.49 11.62
C ARG A 62 0.50 -8.12 13.04
N ILE A 63 1.00 -7.00 13.57
CA ILE A 63 0.57 -6.44 14.86
C ILE A 63 -0.56 -5.46 14.54
N ARG A 64 -1.79 -5.84 14.89
CA ARG A 64 -3.03 -5.09 14.64
C ARG A 64 -3.98 -5.24 15.82
N ASP A 65 -5.00 -4.39 15.84
CA ASP A 65 -6.18 -4.49 16.68
C ASP A 65 -5.82 -4.76 18.15
N GLY A 66 -6.39 -5.79 18.77
CA GLY A 66 -6.17 -6.11 20.19
C GLY A 66 -4.71 -6.36 20.57
N HIS A 67 -3.90 -6.94 19.67
CA HIS A 67 -2.46 -7.10 19.94
C HIS A 67 -1.71 -5.77 19.86
N GLY A 68 -2.14 -4.86 18.98
CA GLY A 68 -1.57 -3.52 18.87
C GLY A 68 -1.89 -2.66 20.10
N ALA A 69 -3.16 -2.65 20.53
CA ALA A 69 -3.59 -1.91 21.72
C ALA A 69 -2.86 -2.41 22.97
N TRP A 70 -2.82 -3.73 23.18
CA TRP A 70 -2.08 -4.31 24.30
C TRP A 70 -0.59 -3.95 24.25
N LEU A 71 0.02 -4.02 23.07
CA LEU A 71 1.45 -3.72 22.95
C LEU A 71 1.73 -2.25 23.31
N LEU A 72 0.85 -1.30 22.96
CA LEU A 72 1.00 0.10 23.36
C LEU A 72 0.94 0.28 24.89
N GLU A 73 0.00 -0.38 25.57
CA GLU A 73 -0.06 -0.37 27.03
C GLU A 73 1.20 -1.00 27.66
N ARG A 74 1.66 -2.12 27.09
CA ARG A 74 2.85 -2.81 27.57
C ARG A 74 4.11 -1.97 27.46
N LEU A 75 4.20 -1.10 26.47
CA LEU A 75 5.35 -0.23 26.24
C LEU A 75 5.50 0.88 27.31
N ALA A 76 4.51 1.06 28.19
CA ALA A 76 4.58 2.02 29.29
C ALA A 76 5.58 1.65 30.40
N THR A 77 5.97 0.38 30.49
CA THR A 77 6.97 -0.10 31.46
C THR A 77 8.25 -0.56 30.74
N PRO A 78 9.42 -0.56 31.39
CA PRO A 78 10.66 -1.01 30.77
C PRO A 78 10.53 -2.40 30.12
N PHE A 79 11.14 -2.56 28.94
CA PHE A 79 11.03 -3.77 28.14
C PHE A 79 12.31 -4.04 27.36
N THR A 80 12.50 -5.30 26.97
CA THR A 80 13.43 -5.67 25.91
C THR A 80 12.65 -6.19 24.70
N LEU A 81 13.19 -6.03 23.50
CA LEU A 81 12.52 -6.52 22.28
C LEU A 81 12.34 -8.04 22.29
N ARG A 82 13.30 -8.79 22.86
CA ARG A 82 13.20 -10.25 22.99
C ARG A 82 12.07 -10.65 23.95
N GLN A 83 11.90 -9.90 25.04
CA GLN A 83 10.79 -10.09 25.96
C GLN A 83 9.44 -9.84 25.27
N LEU A 84 9.30 -8.75 24.52
CA LEU A 84 8.06 -8.47 23.78
C LEU A 84 7.73 -9.56 22.75
N VAL A 85 8.74 -10.12 22.07
CA VAL A 85 8.55 -11.26 21.15
C VAL A 85 8.01 -12.49 21.90
N ALA A 86 8.54 -12.80 23.08
CA ALA A 86 8.09 -13.92 23.89
C ALA A 86 6.66 -13.70 24.43
N GLU A 87 6.36 -12.51 24.93
CA GLU A 87 5.02 -12.14 25.42
C GLU A 87 3.96 -12.18 24.30
N LEU A 88 4.31 -11.75 23.09
CA LEU A 88 3.43 -11.85 21.91
C LEU A 88 3.24 -13.31 21.47
N ALA A 89 4.29 -14.13 21.54
CA ALA A 89 4.18 -15.56 21.24
C ALA A 89 3.26 -16.28 22.24
N GLY A 90 3.31 -15.93 23.53
CA GLY A 90 2.40 -16.44 24.57
C GLY A 90 0.93 -16.05 24.34
N ARG A 91 0.69 -14.93 23.65
CA ARG A 91 -0.64 -14.49 23.20
C ARG A 91 -1.09 -15.11 21.87
N GLY A 92 -0.32 -16.04 21.31
CA GLY A 92 -0.63 -16.70 20.03
C GLY A 92 -0.10 -15.98 18.79
N LEU A 93 0.62 -14.86 18.93
CA LEU A 93 1.17 -14.09 17.81
C LEU A 93 2.70 -14.26 17.71
N ARG A 94 3.14 -15.28 16.97
CA ARG A 94 4.57 -15.55 16.74
C ARG A 94 5.14 -14.60 15.67
N LEU A 95 6.01 -13.70 16.08
CA LEU A 95 6.62 -12.69 15.21
C LEU A 95 8.15 -12.72 15.27
N ALA A 96 8.78 -12.33 14.17
CA ALA A 96 10.20 -12.06 14.17
C ALA A 96 10.51 -10.78 14.96
N TRP A 97 11.70 -10.73 15.55
CA TRP A 97 12.22 -9.57 16.30
C TRP A 97 12.06 -8.25 15.53
N ARG A 98 12.32 -8.27 14.21
CA ARG A 98 12.27 -7.10 13.35
C ARG A 98 10.87 -6.50 13.24
N THR A 99 9.83 -7.33 13.26
CA THR A 99 8.43 -6.86 13.23
C THR A 99 8.07 -6.08 14.48
N VAL A 100 8.51 -6.57 15.65
CA VAL A 100 8.31 -5.89 16.93
C VAL A 100 9.14 -4.59 16.98
N TRP A 101 10.40 -4.64 16.53
CA TRP A 101 11.26 -3.46 16.42
C TRP A 101 10.65 -2.36 15.55
N THR A 102 10.14 -2.70 14.36
CA THR A 102 9.48 -1.73 13.46
C THR A 102 8.28 -1.09 14.13
N PHE A 103 7.46 -1.86 14.86
CA PHE A 103 6.31 -1.32 15.59
C PHE A 103 6.74 -0.31 16.66
N VAL A 104 7.74 -0.66 17.50
CA VAL A 104 8.24 0.22 18.56
C VAL A 104 8.87 1.50 17.98
N HIS A 105 9.59 1.38 16.86
CA HIS A 105 10.16 2.53 16.17
C HIS A 105 9.11 3.48 15.60
N GLU A 106 8.04 2.94 14.99
CA GLU A 106 6.92 3.75 14.49
C GLU A 106 6.14 4.41 15.63
N ALA A 107 6.05 3.76 16.79
CA ALA A 107 5.52 4.35 18.02
C ALA A 107 6.43 5.45 18.61
N ARG A 108 7.56 5.79 17.96
CA ARG A 108 8.55 6.80 18.36
C ARG A 108 9.17 6.59 19.74
N LEU A 109 9.13 5.36 20.27
CA LEU A 109 9.70 5.01 21.57
C LEU A 109 11.18 4.62 21.51
N SER A 110 11.85 4.94 20.40
CA SER A 110 13.29 4.73 20.31
C SER A 110 14.02 5.74 21.20
N PHE A 111 14.64 5.25 22.27
CA PHE A 111 15.55 6.06 23.06
C PHE A 111 16.84 6.32 22.26
N LYS A 112 16.93 7.49 21.63
CA LYS A 112 18.19 7.95 21.05
C LYS A 112 19.13 8.30 22.20
N LYS A 113 20.22 7.55 22.37
CA LYS A 113 21.30 7.94 23.28
C LYS A 113 21.81 9.32 22.85
N LYS A 114 21.64 10.34 23.71
CA LYS A 114 22.38 11.60 23.59
C LYS A 114 23.77 11.33 24.16
N ARG A 115 24.79 11.54 23.32
CA ARG A 115 26.19 11.46 23.72
C ARG A 115 26.61 12.80 24.30
#